data_AF-A0A3S4XS82-F1
#
_entry.id   AF-A0A3S4XS82-F1
#
_cell.length_a   1.000
_cell.length_b   1.000
_cell.length_c   1.000
_cell.angle_alpha   90.00
_cell.angle_beta   90.00
_cell.angle_gamma   90.00
#
_symmetry.space_group_name_H-M   'P 1'
#
loop_
_entity.id
_entity.type
_entity.pdbx_description
1 polymer ?
#
loop_
_entity_poly.entity_id
_entity_poly.type
_entity_poly.pdbx_seq_one_letter_code
_entity_poly.pdbx_strand_id
1 'polypeptide(L)'
;MKKSLTAIALSFSALLSASAFAANEVNVYSYRQPYLIEPMLKEFEKETGIKVNVIFADKGLVERVKQEGELSPADVLLTVDISRVMQIVNEGLAQPFTSKHLDEISLHNIVILMENGTV
;
A
#
# COMPACT_ATOMS: atom_id res chain seq x y z
N MET A 1 -7.50 49.89 19.72
CA MET A 1 -7.88 48.59 20.34
C MET A 1 -8.22 47.52 19.29
N LYS A 2 -7.44 47.38 18.19
CA LYS A 2 -7.76 46.47 17.07
C LYS A 2 -6.78 45.29 16.89
N LYS A 3 -5.68 45.27 17.64
CA LYS A 3 -4.61 44.25 17.55
C LYS A 3 -4.85 43.01 18.43
N SER A 4 -5.89 43.05 19.28
CA SER A 4 -6.20 41.95 20.21
C SER A 4 -7.14 40.89 19.61
N LEU A 5 -7.86 41.21 18.51
CA LEU A 5 -8.74 40.24 17.84
C LEU A 5 -7.98 39.27 16.93
N THR A 6 -6.84 39.66 16.38
CA THR A 6 -6.04 38.82 15.48
C THR A 6 -5.32 37.67 16.19
N ALA A 7 -5.08 37.77 17.50
CA ALA A 7 -4.41 36.72 18.26
C ALA A 7 -5.32 35.52 18.58
N ILE A 8 -6.64 35.73 18.67
CA ILE A 8 -7.62 34.68 18.99
C ILE A 8 -7.88 33.78 17.77
N ALA A 9 -7.79 34.33 16.55
CA ALA A 9 -8.01 33.58 15.31
C ALA A 9 -6.91 32.54 15.03
N LEU A 10 -5.66 32.80 15.43
CA LEU A 10 -4.55 31.86 15.22
C LEU A 10 -4.59 30.66 16.17
N SER A 11 -5.12 30.82 17.39
CA SER A 11 -5.20 29.71 18.36
C SER A 11 -6.33 28.72 18.07
N PHE A 12 -7.35 29.08 17.28
CA PHE A 12 -8.45 28.16 16.95
C PHE A 12 -8.09 27.15 15.86
N SER A 13 -7.10 27.47 15.00
CA SER A 13 -6.68 26.58 13.92
C SER A 13 -5.86 25.36 14.39
N ALA A 14 -5.34 25.36 15.63
CA ALA A 14 -4.55 24.27 16.20
C ALA A 14 -5.41 23.15 16.84
N LEU A 15 -6.71 23.37 17.02
CA LEU A 15 -7.63 22.37 17.61
C LEU A 15 -8.29 21.45 16.57
N LEU A 16 -8.03 21.67 15.28
CA LEU A 16 -8.56 20.87 14.16
C LEU A 16 -7.51 19.93 13.55
N SER A 17 -6.53 19.49 14.34
CA SER A 17 -5.78 18.27 14.02
C SER A 17 -6.74 17.08 14.12
N ALA A 18 -7.54 16.89 13.07
CA ALA A 18 -8.27 15.66 12.85
C ALA A 18 -7.24 14.54 12.78
N SER A 19 -7.15 13.74 13.84
CA SER A 19 -6.46 12.47 13.80
C SER A 19 -7.07 11.68 12.65
N ALA A 20 -6.30 11.50 11.57
CA ALA A 20 -6.69 10.61 10.49
C ALA A 20 -6.82 9.20 11.10
N PHE A 21 -8.05 8.81 11.42
CA PHE A 21 -8.36 7.44 11.75
C PHE A 21 -8.23 6.66 10.44
N ALA A 22 -7.06 6.03 10.24
CA ALA A 22 -6.94 4.99 9.24
C ALA A 22 -8.05 3.97 9.54
N ALA A 23 -8.90 3.69 8.55
CA ALA A 23 -9.84 2.60 8.67
C ALA A 23 -9.03 1.32 8.97
N ASN A 24 -9.54 0.47 9.86
CA ASN A 24 -8.87 -0.77 10.23
C ASN A 24 -9.06 -1.84 9.13
N GLU A 25 -8.71 -1.48 7.91
CA GLU A 25 -8.85 -2.30 6.72
C GLU A 25 -7.69 -2.07 5.75
N VAL A 26 -7.47 -3.04 4.87
CA VAL A 26 -6.49 -3.00 3.80
C VAL A 26 -7.13 -3.49 2.51
N ASN A 27 -6.86 -2.80 1.42
CA ASN A 27 -7.43 -3.08 0.10
C ASN A 27 -6.38 -3.74 -0.79
N VAL A 28 -6.67 -4.96 -1.23
CA VAL A 28 -5.75 -5.80 -2.00
C VAL A 28 -6.29 -6.02 -3.41
N TYR A 29 -5.50 -5.69 -4.42
CA TYR A 29 -5.79 -5.98 -5.82
C TYR A 29 -4.98 -7.19 -6.21
N SER A 30 -5.63 -8.31 -6.54
CA SER A 30 -4.95 -9.60 -6.68
C SER A 30 -5.18 -10.24 -8.05
N TYR A 31 -4.07 -10.67 -8.66
CA TYR A 31 -4.06 -11.55 -9.83
C TYR A 31 -4.09 -13.05 -9.47
N ARG A 32 -4.12 -13.39 -8.18
CA ARG A 32 -4.16 -14.78 -7.73
C ARG A 32 -5.57 -15.31 -7.74
N GLN A 33 -5.71 -16.63 -7.85
CA GLN A 33 -7.01 -17.28 -7.72
C GLN A 33 -7.50 -17.17 -6.26
N PRO A 34 -8.78 -16.86 -6.00
CA PRO A 34 -9.29 -16.61 -4.66
C PRO A 34 -9.00 -17.74 -3.66
N TYR A 35 -9.26 -18.98 -4.06
CA TYR A 35 -9.06 -20.16 -3.20
C TYR A 35 -7.60 -20.35 -2.72
N LEU A 36 -6.61 -19.77 -3.41
CA LEU A 36 -5.20 -19.87 -3.02
C LEU A 36 -4.80 -18.92 -1.90
N ILE A 37 -5.53 -17.81 -1.72
CA ILE A 37 -5.15 -16.77 -0.75
C ILE A 37 -6.22 -16.46 0.27
N GLU A 38 -7.50 -16.67 -0.03
CA GLU A 38 -8.59 -16.40 0.90
C GLU A 38 -8.42 -17.06 2.28
N PRO A 39 -7.98 -18.33 2.41
CA PRO A 39 -7.77 -18.92 3.73
C PRO A 39 -6.71 -18.17 4.56
N MET A 40 -5.63 -17.75 3.91
CA MET A 40 -4.55 -16.98 4.55
C MET A 40 -5.03 -15.58 4.94
N LEU A 41 -5.79 -14.91 4.07
CA LEU A 41 -6.34 -13.59 4.35
C LEU A 41 -7.35 -13.64 5.52
N LYS A 42 -8.20 -14.68 5.57
CA LYS A 42 -9.13 -14.88 6.69
C LYS A 42 -8.42 -15.10 8.01
N GLU A 43 -7.33 -15.87 8.03
CA GLU A 43 -6.55 -16.04 9.26
C GLU A 43 -5.86 -14.73 9.66
N PHE A 44 -5.32 -13.97 8.70
CA PHE A 44 -4.79 -12.64 8.95
C PHE A 44 -5.85 -11.69 9.56
N GLU A 45 -7.06 -11.65 9.00
CA GLU A 45 -8.18 -10.86 9.56
C GLU A 45 -8.50 -11.29 10.99
N LYS A 46 -8.53 -12.60 11.25
CA LYS A 46 -8.84 -13.17 12.57
C LYS A 46 -7.76 -12.86 13.61
N GLU A 47 -6.48 -12.93 13.24
CA GLU A 47 -5.36 -12.68 14.15
C GLU A 47 -5.15 -11.20 14.43
N THR A 48 -5.32 -10.35 13.42
CA THR A 48 -4.99 -8.91 13.52
C THR A 48 -6.20 -8.02 13.77
N GLY A 49 -7.40 -8.49 13.43
CA GLY A 49 -8.61 -7.68 13.40
C GLY A 49 -8.67 -6.66 12.25
N ILE A 50 -7.69 -6.67 11.33
CA ILE A 50 -7.65 -5.81 10.15
C ILE A 50 -8.48 -6.46 9.06
N LYS A 51 -9.51 -5.78 8.55
CA LYS A 51 -10.34 -6.28 7.46
C LYS A 51 -9.58 -6.22 6.12
N VAL A 52 -9.67 -7.25 5.29
CA VAL A 52 -9.05 -7.30 3.97
C VAL A 52 -10.12 -7.23 2.89
N ASN A 53 -10.20 -6.11 2.18
CA ASN A 53 -11.04 -5.98 1.00
C ASN A 53 -10.25 -6.41 -0.24
N VAL A 54 -10.68 -7.46 -0.95
CA VAL A 54 -9.92 -7.97 -2.10
C VAL A 54 -10.70 -7.83 -3.41
N ILE A 55 -10.04 -7.31 -4.44
CA ILE A 55 -10.51 -7.36 -5.82
C ILE A 55 -9.65 -8.38 -6.58
N PHE A 56 -10.31 -9.39 -7.14
CA PHE A 56 -9.67 -10.40 -7.98
C PHE A 56 -9.91 -10.08 -9.45
N ALA A 57 -8.85 -10.12 -10.26
CA ALA A 57 -8.97 -10.06 -11.71
C ALA A 57 -7.79 -10.72 -12.40
N ASP A 58 -8.00 -11.33 -13.57
CA ASP A 58 -6.94 -11.98 -14.34
C ASP A 58 -6.05 -10.98 -15.10
N LYS A 59 -6.57 -9.78 -15.37
CA LYS A 59 -5.93 -8.71 -16.15
C LYS A 59 -6.48 -7.34 -15.73
N GLY A 60 -5.77 -6.25 -16.08
CA GLY A 60 -6.31 -4.90 -15.97
C GLY A 60 -6.14 -4.17 -14.63
N LEU A 61 -5.60 -4.81 -13.59
CA LEU A 61 -5.44 -4.17 -12.28
C LEU A 61 -4.38 -3.07 -12.28
N VAL A 62 -3.28 -3.21 -13.04
CA VAL A 62 -2.26 -2.14 -13.16
C VAL A 62 -2.85 -0.90 -13.82
N GLU A 63 -3.56 -1.09 -14.93
CA GLU A 63 -4.23 -0.01 -15.66
C GLU A 63 -5.29 0.66 -14.78
N ARG A 64 -6.01 -0.12 -13.97
CA ARG A 64 -6.97 0.39 -13.02
C ARG A 64 -6.31 1.26 -11.94
N VAL A 65 -5.25 0.78 -11.29
CA VAL A 65 -4.51 1.56 -10.28
C VAL A 65 -3.99 2.87 -10.90
N LYS A 66 -3.48 2.82 -12.13
CA LYS A 66 -3.06 4.00 -12.87
C LYS A 66 -4.20 4.99 -13.13
N GLN A 67 -5.38 4.50 -13.51
CA GLN A 67 -6.56 5.32 -13.76
C GLN A 67 -7.11 5.95 -12.49
N GLU A 68 -7.07 5.23 -11.37
CA GLU A 68 -7.49 5.74 -10.07
C GLU A 68 -6.48 6.76 -9.50
N GLY A 69 -5.20 6.62 -9.84
CA GLY A 69 -4.15 7.57 -9.49
C GLY A 69 -3.99 7.74 -7.98
N GLU A 70 -3.82 8.99 -7.52
CA GLU A 70 -3.70 9.33 -6.09
C GLU A 70 -4.95 8.98 -5.27
N LEU A 71 -6.09 8.72 -5.94
CA LEU A 71 -7.35 8.34 -5.31
C LEU A 71 -7.58 6.82 -5.34
N SER A 72 -6.60 6.03 -5.77
CA SER A 72 -6.70 4.58 -5.73
C SER A 72 -6.90 4.12 -4.29
N PRO A 73 -7.93 3.30 -4.02
CA PRO A 73 -8.08 2.67 -2.72
C PRO A 73 -7.08 1.53 -2.53
N ALA A 74 -6.30 1.12 -3.55
CA ALA A 74 -5.44 -0.06 -3.48
C ALA A 74 -4.20 0.20 -2.60
N ASP A 75 -4.04 -0.60 -1.53
CA ASP A 75 -2.86 -0.57 -0.66
C ASP A 75 -1.80 -1.58 -1.13
N VAL A 76 -2.24 -2.72 -1.67
CA VAL A 76 -1.36 -3.81 -2.12
C VAL A 76 -1.84 -4.34 -3.46
N LEU A 77 -0.92 -4.42 -4.44
CA LEU A 77 -1.14 -5.16 -5.68
C LEU A 77 -0.37 -6.49 -5.64
N LEU A 78 -1.10 -7.60 -5.57
CA LEU A 78 -0.56 -8.95 -5.43
C LEU A 78 -0.52 -9.68 -6.76
N THR A 79 0.67 -10.09 -7.18
CA THR A 79 0.89 -10.84 -8.43
C THR A 79 1.85 -12.00 -8.24
N VAL A 80 1.95 -12.85 -9.27
CA VAL A 80 2.89 -13.98 -9.37
C VAL A 80 3.92 -13.79 -10.48
N ASP A 81 3.78 -12.72 -11.26
CA ASP A 81 4.56 -12.47 -12.47
C ASP A 81 5.45 -11.24 -12.28
N ILE A 82 6.77 -11.45 -12.39
CA ILE A 82 7.78 -10.41 -12.27
C ILE A 82 7.60 -9.31 -13.32
N SER A 83 7.06 -9.64 -14.49
CA SER A 83 6.83 -8.67 -15.58
C SER A 83 5.83 -7.60 -15.13
N ARG A 84 4.78 -7.99 -14.37
CA ARG A 84 3.80 -7.06 -13.81
C ARG A 84 4.40 -6.23 -12.68
N VAL A 85 5.27 -6.81 -11.85
CA VAL A 85 6.01 -6.07 -10.80
C VAL A 85 6.86 -4.98 -11.45
N MET A 86 7.64 -5.32 -12.47
CA MET A 86 8.47 -4.36 -13.19
C MET A 86 7.64 -3.28 -13.87
N GLN A 87 6.49 -3.63 -14.44
CA GLN A 87 5.55 -2.64 -15.00
C GLN A 87 5.12 -1.62 -13.93
N ILE A 88 4.65 -2.07 -12.76
CA ILE A 88 4.19 -1.19 -11.68
C ILE A 88 5.31 -0.26 -11.20
N VAL A 89 6.54 -0.79 -11.06
CA VAL A 89 7.71 -0.01 -10.66
C VAL A 89 8.07 1.03 -11.72
N ASN A 90 8.16 0.62 -12.99
CA ASN A 90 8.52 1.51 -14.09
C ASN A 90 7.47 2.60 -14.34
N GLU A 91 6.20 2.30 -14.05
CA GLU A 91 5.10 3.27 -14.14
C GLU A 91 4.99 4.18 -12.91
N GLY A 92 5.85 4.02 -11.90
CA GLY A 92 5.86 4.85 -10.70
C GLY A 92 4.65 4.61 -9.78
N LEU A 93 4.01 3.45 -9.89
CA LEU A 93 2.83 3.08 -9.12
C LEU A 93 3.17 2.32 -7.82
N ALA A 94 4.44 1.94 -7.64
CA ALA A 94 4.93 1.30 -6.41
C ALA A 94 5.61 2.33 -5.50
N GLN A 95 5.42 2.16 -4.19
CA GLN A 95 6.19 2.86 -3.16
C GLN A 95 7.26 1.93 -2.58
N PRO A 96 8.45 2.46 -2.22
CA PRO A 96 9.42 1.69 -1.46
C PRO A 96 8.84 1.33 -0.09
N PHE A 97 9.06 0.08 0.33
CA PHE A 97 8.60 -0.42 1.62
C PHE A 97 9.76 -1.11 2.34
N THR A 98 9.96 -0.77 3.61
CA THR A 98 10.98 -1.38 4.46
C THR A 98 10.30 -1.96 5.69
N SER A 99 10.62 -3.20 6.03
CA SER A 99 10.08 -3.88 7.20
C SER A 99 11.15 -4.78 7.79
N LYS A 100 11.32 -4.69 9.12
CA LYS A 100 12.23 -5.56 9.87
C LYS A 100 11.96 -7.05 9.61
N HIS A 101 10.68 -7.40 9.40
CA HIS A 101 10.27 -8.77 9.10
C HIS A 101 10.63 -9.21 7.68
N LEU A 102 10.75 -8.28 6.73
CA LEU A 102 11.19 -8.61 5.36
C LEU A 102 12.71 -8.68 5.26
N ASP A 103 13.43 -7.86 6.03
CA ASP A 103 14.90 -7.87 6.06
C ASP A 103 15.45 -9.18 6.66
N GLU A 104 14.69 -9.82 7.56
CA GLU A 104 15.02 -11.10 8.16
C GLU A 104 14.72 -12.30 7.24
N ILE A 105 13.96 -12.11 6.15
CA ILE A 105 13.81 -13.09 5.08
C ILE A 105 15.10 -13.07 4.26
N SER A 106 16.17 -13.62 4.86
CA SER A 106 17.42 -13.91 4.17
C SER A 106 17.09 -14.84 3.02
N LEU A 107 17.22 -14.32 1.80
CA LEU A 107 17.10 -15.03 0.54
C LEU A 107 18.18 -16.13 0.48
N HIS A 108 17.98 -17.21 1.21
CA HIS A 108 18.91 -18.34 1.28
C HIS A 108 19.05 -19.10 -0.05
N ASN A 109 18.53 -18.59 -1.18
CA ASN A 109 18.77 -19.14 -2.51
C ASN A 109 18.56 -18.15 -3.69
N ILE A 110 18.63 -16.83 -3.46
CA ILE A 110 18.61 -15.87 -4.57
C ILE A 110 19.81 -14.92 -4.40
N VAL A 111 20.91 -15.28 -5.05
CA VAL A 111 21.99 -14.35 -5.36
C VAL A 111 21.46 -13.41 -6.44
N ILE A 112 20.79 -12.33 -6.04
CA ILE A 112 20.66 -11.14 -6.90
C ILE A 112 21.89 -10.30 -6.59
N LEU A 113 22.93 -10.50 -7.42
CA LEU A 113 23.97 -9.50 -7.59
C LEU A 113 23.31 -8.28 -8.22
N MET A 114 23.01 -7.28 -7.40
CA MET A 114 22.80 -5.92 -7.85
C MET A 114 23.69 -5.03 -7.00
N GLU A 115 24.99 -5.10 -7.28
CA GLU A 115 25.93 -4.08 -6.84
C GLU A 115 26.44 -3.35 -8.08
N ASN A 116 26.07 -2.07 -8.14
CA ASN A 116 26.55 -1.00 -9.02
C ASN A 116 26.11 -1.04 -10.49
N GLY A 117 25.17 -0.14 -10.78
CA GLY A 117 24.51 -0.01 -12.07
C GLY A 117 25.44 0.31 -13.23
N THR A 118 25.19 -0.37 -14.35
CA THR A 118 25.02 0.24 -15.67
C THR A 118 24.27 -0.78 -16.54
N VAL A 119 23.26 -0.27 -17.26
CA VAL A 119 22.33 -0.90 -18.24
C VAL A 119 22.32 -2.43 -18.36
#